data_AF-A0A2V6UT67-F1
#
_entry.id   AF-A0A2V6UT67-F1
#
_cell.length_a   1.000
_cell.length_b   1.000
_cell.length_c   1.000
_cell.angle_alpha   90.00
_cell.angle_beta   90.00
_cell.angle_gamma   90.00
#
_symmetry.space_group_name_H-M   'P 1'
#
loop_
_entity.id
_entity.type
_entity.pdbx_description
1 polymer ?
#
loop_
_entity_poly.entity_id
_entity_poly.type
_entity_poly.pdbx_seq_one_letter_code
_entity_poly.pdbx_strand_id
1 'polypeptide(L)'
;DRAASSNPLSGDADAIGEGHGLFVKFCAPCHGPHADGESRFGKYAADLRKFSLGYREFVVAVKNGRTGKQMPPWKEYLTEKQISQIGAYLETLAIEGASWK
;
A
#
# COMPACT_ATOMS: atom_id res chain seq x y z
N ASP A 1 2.09 -23.93 -1.17
CA ASP A 1 3.33 -23.24 -0.76
C ASP A 1 3.06 -21.82 -0.29
N ARG A 2 3.36 -21.49 0.97
CA ARG A 2 3.01 -20.21 1.63
C ARG A 2 3.95 -19.04 1.30
N ALA A 3 5.05 -19.28 0.60
CA ALA A 3 6.05 -18.25 0.30
C ALA A 3 5.61 -17.22 -0.77
N ALA A 4 4.61 -17.56 -1.59
CA ALA A 4 4.12 -16.68 -2.67
C ALA A 4 3.01 -15.70 -2.22
N SER A 5 2.55 -15.74 -0.96
CA SER A 5 1.48 -14.86 -0.45
C SER A 5 2.00 -13.66 0.34
N SER A 6 3.28 -13.64 0.71
CA SER A 6 3.91 -12.58 1.50
C SER A 6 4.72 -11.60 0.64
N ASN A 7 4.87 -10.37 1.11
CA ASN A 7 5.71 -9.36 0.51
C ASN A 7 7.20 -9.75 0.59
N PRO A 8 7.95 -9.81 -0.54
CA PRO A 8 9.36 -10.19 -0.52
C PRO A 8 10.28 -9.16 0.17
N LEU A 9 9.81 -7.93 0.40
CA LEU A 9 10.56 -6.87 1.06
C LEU A 9 10.06 -6.58 2.49
N SER A 10 9.21 -7.46 3.04
CA SER A 10 8.71 -7.31 4.41
C SER A 10 9.85 -7.25 5.42
N GLY A 11 9.87 -6.22 6.26
CA GLY A 11 10.87 -6.02 7.30
C GLY A 11 12.24 -5.51 6.84
N ASP A 12 12.46 -5.29 5.55
CA ASP A 12 13.70 -4.69 5.04
C ASP A 12 13.70 -3.16 5.28
N ALA A 13 14.66 -2.67 6.06
CA ALA A 13 14.70 -1.28 6.50
C ALA A 13 14.90 -0.28 5.35
N ASP A 14 15.72 -0.62 4.36
CA ASP A 14 15.95 0.24 3.20
C ASP A 14 14.71 0.27 2.31
N ALA A 15 14.06 -0.88 2.12
CA ALA A 15 12.81 -0.98 1.38
C ALA A 15 11.68 -0.17 2.05
N ILE A 16 11.59 -0.19 3.38
CA ILE A 16 10.64 0.60 4.16
C ILE A 16 10.92 2.10 3.98
N GLY A 17 12.18 2.53 4.07
CA GLY A 17 12.58 3.92 3.87
C GLY A 17 12.21 4.46 2.49
N GLU A 18 12.54 3.72 1.43
CA GLU A 18 12.16 4.04 0.06
C GLU A 18 10.63 4.01 -0.15
N GLY A 19 9.98 3.01 0.45
CA GLY A 19 8.53 2.83 0.42
C GLY A 19 7.75 4.01 0.98
N HIS A 20 8.25 4.61 2.07
CA HIS A 20 7.67 5.82 2.65
C HIS A 20 7.65 6.99 1.66
N GLY A 21 8.78 7.27 1.00
CA GLY A 21 8.86 8.35 0.01
C GLY A 21 7.92 8.14 -1.18
N LEU A 22 7.83 6.89 -1.66
CA LEU A 22 6.89 6.51 -2.71
C LEU A 22 5.42 6.66 -2.26
N PHE A 23 5.09 6.21 -1.04
CA PHE A 23 3.76 6.35 -0.48
C PHE A 23 3.34 7.82 -0.39
N VAL A 24 4.21 8.70 0.13
CA VAL A 24 3.96 10.14 0.23
C VAL A 24 3.65 10.75 -1.14
N LYS A 25 4.39 10.34 -2.17
CA LYS A 25 4.24 10.88 -3.52
C LYS A 25 2.97 10.38 -4.23
N PHE A 26 2.66 9.09 -4.15
CA PHE A 26 1.64 8.46 -5.00
C PHE A 26 0.33 8.13 -4.27
N CYS A 27 0.37 7.88 -2.97
CA CYS A 27 -0.76 7.31 -2.24
C CYS A 27 -1.35 8.29 -1.21
N ALA A 28 -0.50 8.98 -0.46
CA ALA A 28 -0.90 9.91 0.59
C ALA A 28 -1.85 11.04 0.15
N PRO A 29 -1.81 11.56 -1.10
CA PRO A 29 -2.78 12.57 -1.53
C PRO A 29 -4.25 12.15 -1.36
N CYS A 30 -4.53 10.84 -1.44
CA CYS A 30 -5.87 10.28 -1.25
C CYS A 30 -6.02 9.50 0.07
N HIS A 31 -4.98 8.76 0.49
CA HIS A 31 -5.01 7.90 1.67
C HIS A 31 -4.55 8.57 2.97
N GLY A 32 -4.19 9.86 2.92
CA GLY A 32 -3.69 10.61 4.06
C GLY A 32 -2.20 10.33 4.35
N PRO A 33 -1.50 11.26 5.03
CA PRO A 33 -0.08 11.09 5.37
C PRO A 33 0.16 9.95 6.35
N HIS A 34 -0.86 9.53 7.10
CA HIS A 34 -0.80 8.42 8.06
C HIS A 34 -1.43 7.13 7.55
N ALA A 35 -1.77 7.07 6.26
CA ALA A 35 -2.44 5.94 5.62
C ALA A 35 -3.80 5.56 6.26
N ASP A 36 -4.43 6.51 6.96
CA ASP A 36 -5.67 6.35 7.72
C ASP A 36 -6.93 6.67 6.92
N GLY A 37 -6.77 7.06 5.65
CA GLY A 37 -7.86 7.50 4.77
C GLY A 37 -8.27 8.95 4.97
N GLU A 38 -7.61 9.68 5.89
CA GLU A 38 -7.89 11.08 6.19
C GLU A 38 -6.96 12.00 5.40
N SER A 39 -7.34 12.25 4.13
CA SER A 39 -6.66 13.24 3.30
C SER A 39 -7.06 14.68 3.67
N ARG A 40 -6.32 15.67 3.18
CA ARG A 40 -6.67 17.10 3.31
C ARG A 40 -8.05 17.47 2.73
N PHE A 41 -8.62 16.60 1.90
CA PHE A 41 -9.94 16.81 1.32
C PHE A 41 -11.05 16.13 2.13
N GLY A 42 -10.71 15.22 3.05
CA GLY A 42 -11.67 14.41 3.83
C GLY A 42 -11.47 12.91 3.61
N LYS A 43 -12.46 12.12 4.06
CA LYS A 43 -12.46 10.64 4.04
C LYS A 43 -12.86 10.09 2.67
N TYR A 44 -11.94 10.14 1.72
CA TYR A 44 -12.17 9.67 0.34
C TYR A 44 -11.64 8.27 0.04
N ALA A 45 -10.72 7.75 0.86
CA ALA A 45 -10.04 6.49 0.61
C ALA A 45 -10.09 5.56 1.83
N ALA A 46 -9.71 4.30 1.62
CA ALA A 46 -9.65 3.30 2.68
C ALA A 46 -8.53 3.60 3.68
N ASP A 47 -8.78 3.29 4.95
CA ASP A 47 -7.75 3.19 6.00
C ASP A 47 -6.88 1.96 5.72
N LEU A 48 -5.68 2.19 5.19
CA LEU A 48 -4.77 1.12 4.79
C LEU A 48 -4.14 0.42 5.98
N ARG A 49 -4.15 1.03 7.17
CA ARG A 49 -3.67 0.40 8.40
C ARG A 49 -4.51 -0.82 8.80
N LYS A 50 -5.75 -0.89 8.30
CA LYS A 50 -6.71 -2.00 8.50
C LYS A 50 -6.75 -2.98 7.33
N PHE A 51 -5.86 -2.85 6.35
CA PHE A 51 -5.88 -3.70 5.17
C PHE A 51 -5.66 -5.17 5.54
N SER A 52 -6.54 -6.05 5.08
CA SER A 52 -6.60 -7.45 5.50
C SER A 52 -6.72 -8.46 4.36
N LEU A 53 -6.61 -7.99 3.11
CA LEU A 53 -6.77 -8.84 1.92
C LEU A 53 -5.44 -9.49 1.45
N GLY A 54 -4.34 -9.24 2.17
CA GLY A 54 -3.03 -9.82 1.87
C GLY A 54 -2.24 -9.11 0.77
N TYR A 55 -0.93 -9.36 0.72
CA TYR A 55 0.01 -8.69 -0.18
C TYR A 55 -0.39 -8.83 -1.67
N ARG A 56 -0.87 -10.00 -2.09
CA ARG A 56 -1.27 -10.21 -3.50
C ARG A 56 -2.40 -9.26 -3.91
N GLU A 57 -3.40 -9.08 -3.04
CA GLU A 57 -4.52 -8.19 -3.35
C GLU A 57 -4.08 -6.72 -3.32
N PHE A 58 -3.14 -6.37 -2.44
CA PHE A 58 -2.52 -5.05 -2.46
C PHE A 58 -1.85 -4.77 -3.81
N VAL A 59 -1.03 -5.71 -4.33
CA VAL A 59 -0.36 -5.56 -5.63
C VAL A 59 -1.40 -5.41 -6.76
N VAL A 60 -2.45 -6.23 -6.76
CA VAL A 60 -3.53 -6.14 -7.77
C VAL A 60 -4.22 -4.77 -7.72
N ALA A 61 -4.57 -4.29 -6.53
CA ALA A 61 -5.24 -3.00 -6.35
C ALA A 61 -4.34 -1.82 -6.79
N VAL A 62 -3.04 -1.87 -6.51
CA VAL A 62 -2.11 -0.82 -6.92
C VAL A 62 -1.89 -0.84 -8.43
N LYS A 63 -1.66 -2.01 -9.02
CA LYS A 63 -1.39 -2.13 -10.46
C LYS A 63 -2.58 -1.72 -11.32
N ASN A 64 -3.77 -2.18 -10.95
CA ASN A 64 -4.97 -2.04 -11.76
C ASN A 64 -5.89 -0.89 -11.30
N GLY A 65 -5.58 -0.24 -10.18
CA GLY A 65 -6.50 0.66 -9.53
C GLY A 65 -7.70 -0.10 -8.98
N ARG A 66 -8.79 0.61 -8.67
CA ARG A 66 -10.05 -0.01 -8.24
C ARG A 66 -11.21 0.49 -9.07
N THR A 67 -11.78 -0.41 -9.88
CA THR A 67 -12.97 -0.12 -10.71
C THR A 67 -14.11 0.42 -9.86
N GLY A 68 -14.76 1.50 -10.33
CA GLY A 68 -15.83 2.18 -9.59
C GLY A 68 -15.37 3.02 -8.39
N LYS A 69 -14.05 3.16 -8.19
CA LYS A 69 -13.43 4.09 -7.23
C LYS A 69 -12.49 5.03 -7.97
N GLN A 70 -12.11 6.13 -7.31
CA GLN A 70 -11.19 7.13 -7.86
C GLN A 70 -9.70 6.72 -7.76
N MET A 71 -9.40 5.45 -7.48
CA MET A 71 -8.01 4.96 -7.39
C MET A 71 -7.52 4.55 -8.80
N PRO A 72 -6.58 5.31 -9.41
CA PRO A 72 -6.10 5.01 -10.75
C PRO A 72 -5.16 3.79 -10.77
N PRO A 73 -4.93 3.18 -11.94
CA PRO A 73 -3.91 2.14 -12.11
C PRO A 73 -2.50 2.74 -12.07
N TRP A 74 -1.59 2.13 -11.32
CA TRP A 74 -0.21 2.60 -11.17
C TRP A 74 0.84 1.78 -11.90
N LYS A 75 0.45 0.69 -12.59
CA LYS A 75 1.38 -0.23 -13.25
C LYS A 75 2.32 0.42 -14.29
N GLU A 76 1.92 1.56 -14.86
CA GLU A 76 2.74 2.31 -15.84
C GLU A 76 3.71 3.30 -15.16
N TYR A 77 3.55 3.55 -13.85
CA TYR A 77 4.29 4.56 -13.09
C TYR A 77 5.16 3.95 -11.97
N LEU A 78 4.81 2.75 -11.50
CA LEU A 78 5.49 2.04 -10.43
C LEU A 78 5.94 0.67 -10.92
N THR A 79 7.20 0.35 -10.67
CA THR A 79 7.75 -0.99 -10.84
C THR A 79 7.26 -1.95 -9.74
N GLU A 80 7.33 -3.26 -9.97
CA GLU A 80 6.99 -4.29 -8.96
C GLU A 80 7.78 -4.10 -7.66
N LYS A 81 9.07 -3.73 -7.76
CA LYS A 81 9.91 -3.42 -6.61
C LYS A 81 9.37 -2.23 -5.82
N GLN A 82 9.00 -1.15 -6.50
CA GLN A 82 8.42 0.03 -5.85
C GLN A 82 7.08 -0.27 -5.19
N ILE A 83 6.23 -1.09 -5.81
CA ILE A 83 4.99 -1.56 -5.18
C ILE A 83 5.31 -2.37 -3.91
N SER A 84 6.28 -3.29 -3.98
CA SER A 84 6.72 -4.07 -2.82
C SER A 84 7.27 -3.19 -1.69
N GLN A 85 8.03 -2.14 -2.02
CA GLN A 85 8.55 -1.15 -1.07
C GLN A 85 7.41 -0.37 -0.39
N ILE A 86 6.41 0.10 -1.14
CA ILE A 86 5.23 0.75 -0.57
C ILE A 86 4.49 -0.22 0.38
N GLY A 87 4.33 -1.48 -0.03
CA GLY A 87 3.73 -2.52 0.81
C GLY A 87 4.50 -2.72 2.11
N ALA A 88 5.83 -2.79 2.05
CA ALA A 88 6.68 -2.97 3.23
C ALA A 88 6.56 -1.79 4.21
N TYR A 89 6.47 -0.57 3.69
CA TYR A 89 6.17 0.60 4.50
C TYR A 89 4.78 0.51 5.16
N LEU A 90 3.73 0.16 4.41
CA LEU A 90 2.37 0.06 4.95
C LEU A 90 2.22 -1.03 6.02
N GLU A 91 2.97 -2.13 5.91
CA GLU A 91 3.03 -3.17 6.93
C GLU A 91 3.51 -2.61 8.29
N THR A 92 4.40 -1.62 8.31
CA THR A 92 4.85 -0.97 9.55
C THR A 92 3.77 -0.12 10.23
N LEU A 93 2.73 0.28 9.48
CA LEU A 93 1.62 1.08 9.97
C LEU A 93 0.40 0.23 10.33
N ALA A 94 0.47 -1.09 10.11
CA ALA A 94 -0.64 -2.00 10.32
C ALA A 94 -1.05 -2.02 11.80
N ILE A 95 -2.35 -1.91 12.07
CA ILE A 95 -2.90 -2.00 13.42
C ILE A 95 -3.45 -3.41 13.69
N GLU A 96 -3.85 -3.66 14.93
CA GLU A 96 -4.46 -4.93 15.33
C GLU A 96 -5.64 -5.30 14.41
N GLY A 97 -5.64 -6.54 13.92
CA GLY A 97 -6.65 -7.07 12.98
C GLY A 97 -6.32 -6.90 11.50
N ALA A 98 -5.26 -6.18 11.13
CA ALA A 98 -4.75 -6.16 9.75
C ALA A 98 -4.11 -7.50 9.36
N SER A 99 -4.14 -7.82 8.06
CA SER A 99 -3.51 -9.03 7.50
C SER A 99 -2.90 -8.76 6.14
N TRP A 100 -1.56 -8.73 6.12
CA TRP A 100 -0.75 -8.54 4.92
C TRP A 100 -0.21 -9.86 4.34
N LYS A 101 -0.55 -10.99 4.96
CA LYS A 101 -0.14 -12.35 4.55
C LYS A 101 -1.10 -13.01 3.56
#